data_AF-A0A7Y8GBF8-F1
#
_entry.id   AF-A0A7Y8GBF8-F1
#
_cell.length_a   1.000
_cell.length_b   1.000
_cell.length_c   1.000
_cell.angle_alpha   90.00
_cell.angle_beta   90.00
_cell.angle_gamma   90.00
#
_symmetry.space_group_name_H-M   'P 1'
#
loop_
_entity.id
_entity.type
_entity.pdbx_description
1 polymer ?
#
loop_
_entity_poly.entity_id
_entity_poly.type
_entity_poly.pdbx_seq_one_letter_code
_entity_poly.pdbx_strand_id
1 'polypeptide(L)'
;MSLSFVHLSDIHFGQEKGGQTKINDDAKEQLIRDVSEFVTTLQNGRAAGIIVTGDIAYSGLDEEYKAAGVWLDRVAHAAGCEITDIQVVPGNHDIDRSQITALTQTMLHEISRDGDPALDKYLRSAPDRELLFKRFTAYQPFAEGYRCPLDTTAALAEERLAELAPGCAPKH
;
A
#
# COMPACT_ATOMS: atom_id res chain seq x y z
N MET A 1 -9.23 -24.51 -9.32
CA MET A 1 -8.80 -23.20 -9.81
C MET A 1 -7.62 -22.76 -8.97
N SER A 2 -6.44 -22.51 -9.54
CA SER A 2 -5.33 -21.88 -8.82
C SER A 2 -5.58 -20.38 -8.70
N LEU A 3 -5.26 -19.81 -7.54
CA LEU A 3 -5.31 -18.38 -7.29
C LEU A 3 -3.89 -17.82 -7.44
N SER A 4 -3.71 -16.77 -8.23
CA SER A 4 -2.41 -16.15 -8.48
C SER A 4 -2.51 -14.66 -8.24
N PHE A 5 -1.58 -14.10 -7.46
CA PHE A 5 -1.51 -12.68 -7.17
C PHE A 5 -0.25 -12.08 -7.76
N VAL A 6 -0.31 -10.82 -8.17
CA VAL A 6 0.88 -10.00 -8.41
C VAL A 6 1.26 -9.38 -7.07
N HIS A 7 2.52 -9.52 -6.65
CA HIS A 7 3.03 -8.96 -5.40
C HIS A 7 4.10 -7.91 -5.70
N LEU A 8 3.90 -6.69 -5.20
CA LEU A 8 4.77 -5.54 -5.42
C LEU A 8 5.19 -4.93 -4.08
N SER A 9 6.36 -4.30 -4.04
CA SER A 9 6.92 -3.63 -2.86
C SER A 9 7.95 -2.59 -3.32
N ASP A 10 8.25 -1.60 -2.47
CA ASP A 10 9.41 -0.69 -2.62
C ASP A 10 9.44 0.02 -4.00
N ILE A 11 8.31 0.58 -4.42
CA ILE A 11 8.13 1.20 -5.75
C ILE A 11 8.68 2.64 -5.79
N HIS A 12 8.62 3.35 -4.67
CA HIS A 12 9.21 4.68 -4.43
C HIS A 12 8.90 5.75 -5.49
N PHE A 13 7.62 6.03 -5.76
CA PHE A 13 7.24 7.19 -6.58
C PHE A 13 7.73 8.51 -5.97
N GLY A 14 8.40 9.33 -6.79
CA GLY A 14 8.94 10.64 -6.37
C GLY A 14 10.47 10.68 -6.16
N GLN A 15 11.12 9.52 -6.02
CA GLN A 15 12.58 9.41 -5.81
C GLN A 15 13.41 10.10 -6.91
N GLU A 16 12.89 10.10 -8.14
CA GLU A 16 13.56 10.57 -9.34
C GLU A 16 13.94 12.06 -9.34
N LYS A 17 13.29 12.89 -8.52
CA LYS A 17 13.57 14.34 -8.43
C LYS A 17 15.02 14.65 -7.99
N GLY A 18 15.78 13.66 -7.54
CA GLY A 18 17.20 13.75 -7.18
C GLY A 18 18.22 13.45 -8.30
N GLY A 19 17.79 13.16 -9.55
CA GLY A 19 18.69 13.08 -10.72
C GLY A 19 18.87 11.70 -11.38
N GLN A 20 18.06 10.69 -11.04
CA GLN A 20 18.11 9.34 -11.66
C GLN A 20 16.96 9.05 -12.64
N THR A 21 16.16 10.09 -12.99
CA THR A 21 14.84 10.06 -13.66
C THR A 21 14.61 9.03 -14.76
N LYS A 22 15.64 8.66 -15.52
CA LYS A 22 15.48 7.77 -16.67
C LYS A 22 15.46 6.28 -16.31
N ILE A 23 15.91 5.87 -15.14
CA ILE A 23 16.16 4.44 -14.87
C ILE A 23 14.90 3.72 -14.38
N ASN A 24 14.03 4.38 -13.61
CA ASN A 24 12.89 3.70 -12.99
C ASN A 24 11.61 3.66 -13.84
N ASP A 25 11.40 4.63 -14.74
CA ASP A 25 10.20 4.61 -15.59
C ASP A 25 10.26 3.47 -16.61
N ASP A 26 11.43 3.22 -17.19
CA ASP A 26 11.64 2.08 -18.10
C ASP A 26 11.38 0.74 -17.38
N ALA A 27 11.87 0.58 -16.14
CA ALA A 27 11.64 -0.63 -15.35
C ALA A 27 10.14 -0.83 -15.02
N LYS A 28 9.43 0.25 -14.68
CA LYS A 28 7.98 0.25 -14.42
C LYS A 28 7.16 -0.14 -15.66
N GLU A 29 7.59 0.31 -16.84
CA GLU A 29 6.96 -0.07 -18.11
C GLU A 29 7.25 -1.51 -18.49
N GLN A 30 8.48 -2.00 -18.27
CA GLN A 30 8.79 -3.41 -18.48
C GLN A 30 7.99 -4.31 -17.54
N LEU A 31 7.84 -3.93 -16.26
CA LEU A 31 7.03 -4.68 -15.32
C LEU A 31 5.58 -4.86 -15.81
N ILE A 32 4.96 -3.80 -16.34
CA ILE A 32 3.60 -3.89 -16.91
C ILE A 32 3.55 -4.91 -18.06
N ARG A 33 4.57 -4.92 -18.94
CA ARG A 33 4.66 -5.90 -20.04
C ARG A 33 4.83 -7.31 -19.52
N ASP A 34 5.74 -7.52 -18.57
CA ASP A 34 5.99 -8.81 -17.94
C ASP A 34 4.73 -9.36 -17.27
N VAL A 35 3.99 -8.52 -16.56
CA VAL A 35 2.69 -8.89 -15.97
C VAL A 35 1.70 -9.31 -17.05
N SER A 36 1.55 -8.49 -18.10
CA SER A 36 0.64 -8.80 -19.22
C SER A 36 0.99 -10.11 -19.92
N GLU A 37 2.27 -10.40 -20.11
CA GLU A 37 2.73 -11.65 -20.74
C GLU A 37 2.53 -12.84 -19.80
N PHE A 38 2.89 -12.68 -18.53
CA PHE A 38 2.80 -13.75 -17.53
C PHE A 38 1.36 -14.20 -17.31
N VAL A 39 0.39 -13.28 -17.22
CA VAL A 39 -1.01 -13.68 -16.97
C VAL A 39 -1.59 -14.54 -18.09
N THR A 40 -1.06 -14.47 -19.33
CA THR A 40 -1.47 -15.36 -20.43
C THR A 40 -1.11 -16.82 -20.19
N THR A 41 -0.13 -17.09 -19.32
CA THR A 41 0.29 -18.43 -18.93
C THR A 41 -0.58 -19.02 -17.82
N LEU A 42 -1.38 -18.18 -17.14
CA LEU A 42 -2.29 -18.61 -16.08
C LEU A 42 -3.53 -19.28 -16.67
N GLN A 43 -4.05 -20.28 -15.97
CA GLN A 43 -5.24 -21.02 -16.41
C GLN A 43 -6.47 -20.12 -16.67
N ASN A 44 -6.59 -19.02 -15.91
CA ASN A 44 -7.71 -18.08 -16.03
C ASN A 44 -7.38 -16.85 -16.91
N GLY A 45 -6.16 -16.76 -17.45
CA GLY A 45 -5.70 -15.60 -18.23
C GLY A 45 -5.60 -14.30 -17.43
N ARG A 46 -5.69 -14.34 -16.09
CA ARG A 46 -5.70 -13.17 -15.20
C ARG A 46 -5.16 -13.49 -13.81
N ALA A 47 -4.70 -12.46 -13.10
CA ALA A 47 -4.46 -12.51 -11.67
C ALA A 47 -5.78 -12.39 -10.87
N ALA A 48 -5.78 -12.91 -9.66
CA ALA A 48 -6.85 -12.74 -8.68
C ALA A 48 -6.85 -11.34 -8.05
N GLY A 49 -5.72 -10.64 -8.10
CA GLY A 49 -5.55 -9.29 -7.55
C GLY A 49 -4.07 -8.92 -7.46
N ILE A 50 -3.82 -7.75 -6.90
CA ILE A 50 -2.48 -7.20 -6.68
C ILE A 50 -2.32 -6.89 -5.20
N ILE A 51 -1.19 -7.26 -4.61
CA ILE A 51 -0.83 -6.95 -3.23
C ILE A 51 0.40 -6.06 -3.26
N VAL A 52 0.33 -4.89 -2.63
CA VAL A 52 1.42 -3.91 -2.54
C VAL A 52 1.83 -3.75 -1.08
N THR A 53 3.04 -4.18 -0.74
CA THR A 53 3.54 -4.26 0.64
C THR A 53 4.42 -3.10 1.07
N GLY A 54 3.97 -1.87 0.81
CA GLY A 54 4.60 -0.66 1.31
C GLY A 54 5.62 -0.03 0.38
N ASP A 55 6.11 1.13 0.83
CA ASP A 55 7.07 2.00 0.17
C ASP A 55 6.63 2.34 -1.27
N ILE A 56 5.37 2.74 -1.39
CA ILE A 56 4.73 3.11 -2.65
C ILE A 56 5.22 4.50 -3.07
N ALA A 57 5.17 5.46 -2.16
CA ALA A 57 5.70 6.80 -2.29
C ALA A 57 7.12 6.88 -1.70
N TYR A 58 7.89 7.88 -2.12
CA TYR A 58 9.24 8.12 -1.59
C TYR A 58 9.23 8.98 -0.32
N SER A 59 8.30 9.92 -0.21
CA SER A 59 8.19 10.88 0.89
C SER A 59 6.76 11.10 1.39
N GLY A 60 5.83 10.24 0.98
CA GLY A 60 4.43 10.27 1.41
C GLY A 60 3.67 11.51 0.94
N LEU A 61 4.04 12.10 -0.20
CA LEU A 61 3.40 13.31 -0.72
C LEU A 61 2.28 12.99 -1.73
N ASP A 62 1.28 13.85 -1.79
CA ASP A 62 0.08 13.70 -2.64
C ASP A 62 0.40 13.43 -4.13
N GLU A 63 1.34 14.18 -4.71
CA GLU A 63 1.73 13.98 -6.11
C GLU A 63 2.41 12.63 -6.38
N GLU A 64 3.07 12.05 -5.38
CA GLU A 64 3.69 10.73 -5.47
C GLU A 64 2.61 9.64 -5.54
N TYR A 65 1.57 9.76 -4.71
CA TYR A 65 0.43 8.85 -4.73
C TYR A 65 -0.44 8.98 -5.97
N LYS A 66 -0.62 10.19 -6.52
CA LYS A 66 -1.31 10.36 -7.82
C LYS A 66 -0.58 9.63 -8.94
N ALA A 67 0.74 9.78 -9.02
CA ALA A 67 1.56 9.08 -10.00
C ALA A 67 1.52 7.55 -9.78
N ALA A 68 1.60 7.11 -8.51
CA ALA A 68 1.48 5.70 -8.15
C ALA A 68 0.12 5.11 -8.55
N GLY A 69 -0.96 5.87 -8.34
CA GLY A 69 -2.32 5.46 -8.68
C GLY A 69 -2.49 5.19 -10.17
N VAL A 70 -2.09 6.16 -11.00
CA VAL A 70 -2.12 6.01 -12.47
C VAL A 70 -1.33 4.79 -12.93
N TRP A 71 -0.20 4.50 -12.31
CA TRP A 71 0.61 3.34 -12.66
C TRP A 71 -0.02 2.02 -12.19
N LEU A 72 -0.49 1.94 -10.94
CA LEU A 72 -1.13 0.73 -10.39
C LEU A 72 -2.39 0.34 -11.16
N ASP A 73 -3.20 1.31 -11.61
CA ASP A 73 -4.37 1.06 -12.46
C ASP A 73 -3.97 0.36 -13.77
N ARG A 74 -2.82 0.75 -14.34
CA ARG A 74 -2.28 0.10 -15.54
C ARG A 74 -1.75 -1.30 -15.27
N VAL A 75 -1.17 -1.54 -14.09
CA VAL A 75 -0.77 -2.89 -13.66
C VAL A 75 -2.00 -3.78 -13.48
N ALA A 76 -3.08 -3.29 -12.86
CA ALA A 76 -4.33 -4.04 -12.74
C ALA A 76 -4.93 -4.40 -14.11
N HIS A 77 -4.94 -3.44 -15.03
CA HIS A 77 -5.38 -3.69 -16.40
C HIS A 77 -4.53 -4.77 -17.09
N ALA A 78 -3.20 -4.68 -16.99
CA ALA A 78 -2.29 -5.70 -17.54
C ALA A 78 -2.46 -7.06 -16.86
N ALA A 79 -2.77 -7.09 -15.56
CA ALA A 79 -3.01 -8.30 -14.80
C ALA A 79 -4.40 -8.92 -15.06
N GLY A 80 -5.30 -8.21 -15.74
CA GLY A 80 -6.68 -8.64 -15.99
C GLY A 80 -7.56 -8.67 -14.73
N CYS A 81 -7.25 -7.87 -13.71
CA CYS A 81 -8.08 -7.72 -12.50
C CYS A 81 -8.63 -6.29 -12.37
N GLU A 82 -9.64 -6.12 -11.53
CA GLU A 82 -10.21 -4.80 -11.27
C GLU A 82 -9.28 -3.99 -10.37
N ILE A 83 -9.33 -2.66 -10.48
CA ILE A 83 -8.58 -1.79 -9.56
C ILE A 83 -8.99 -2.03 -8.10
N THR A 84 -10.24 -2.46 -7.87
CA THR A 84 -10.76 -2.80 -6.53
C THR A 84 -10.24 -4.13 -5.97
N ASP A 85 -9.48 -4.89 -6.77
CA ASP A 85 -8.77 -6.10 -6.39
C ASP A 85 -7.30 -5.81 -6.00
N ILE A 86 -6.89 -4.54 -6.01
CA ILE A 86 -5.62 -4.09 -5.45
C ILE A 86 -5.76 -3.98 -3.92
N GLN A 87 -4.76 -4.48 -3.20
CA GLN A 87 -4.62 -4.35 -1.76
C GLN A 87 -3.30 -3.64 -1.45
N VAL A 88 -3.36 -2.55 -0.70
CA VAL A 88 -2.19 -1.74 -0.35
C VAL A 88 -2.01 -1.72 1.17
N VAL A 89 -0.76 -1.76 1.61
CA VAL A 89 -0.36 -1.41 2.99
C VAL A 89 0.75 -0.37 2.92
N PRO A 90 0.83 0.59 3.86
CA PRO A 90 1.86 1.61 3.83
C PRO A 90 3.18 1.08 4.40
N GLY A 91 4.30 1.54 3.83
CA GLY A 91 5.65 1.38 4.36
C GLY A 91 6.15 2.62 5.12
N ASN A 92 7.46 2.67 5.39
CA ASN A 92 8.09 3.78 6.14
C ASN A 92 8.37 5.02 5.29
N HIS A 93 8.32 4.90 3.96
CA HIS A 93 8.40 6.04 3.04
C HIS A 93 7.02 6.62 2.70
N ASP A 94 5.94 5.92 3.04
CA ASP A 94 4.56 6.32 2.77
C ASP A 94 3.99 7.36 3.78
N ILE A 95 4.88 8.06 4.50
CA ILE A 95 4.52 9.09 5.46
C ILE A 95 5.16 10.43 5.12
N ASP A 96 4.38 11.50 5.22
CA ASP A 96 4.91 12.86 5.18
C ASP A 96 5.63 13.16 6.49
N ARG A 97 6.95 13.05 6.47
CA ARG A 97 7.82 13.31 7.62
C ARG A 97 7.77 14.76 8.09
N SER A 98 7.36 15.71 7.23
CA SER A 98 7.19 17.11 7.63
C SER A 98 6.00 17.33 8.58
N GLN A 99 5.04 16.40 8.61
CA GLN A 99 3.93 16.42 9.57
C GLN A 99 4.31 15.87 10.95
N ILE A 100 5.52 15.33 11.12
CA ILE A 100 5.94 14.75 12.39
C ILE A 100 6.41 15.87 13.34
N THR A 101 5.52 16.30 14.22
CA THR A 101 5.79 17.31 15.25
C THR A 101 6.51 16.73 16.47
N ALA A 102 6.99 17.59 17.38
CA ALA A 102 7.59 17.14 18.65
C ALA A 102 6.62 16.30 19.51
N LEU A 103 5.33 16.62 19.49
CA LEU A 103 4.31 15.83 20.18
C LEU A 103 4.12 14.48 19.49
N THR A 104 4.02 14.46 18.16
CA THR A 104 3.93 13.22 17.37
C THR A 104 5.15 12.31 17.63
N GLN A 105 6.37 12.86 17.67
CA GLN A 105 7.58 12.11 18.02
C GLN A 105 7.50 11.51 19.42
N THR A 106 7.02 12.29 20.39
CA THR A 106 6.85 11.82 21.78
C THR A 106 5.89 10.64 21.85
N MET A 107 4.74 10.74 21.15
CA MET A 107 3.78 9.65 21.05
C MET A 107 4.39 8.41 20.41
N LEU A 108 5.10 8.55 19.29
CA LEU A 108 5.76 7.46 18.59
C LEU A 108 6.83 6.77 19.44
N HIS A 109 7.61 7.53 20.21
CA HIS A 109 8.59 6.97 21.16
C HIS A 109 7.91 6.18 22.28
N GLU A 110 6.80 6.67 22.82
CA GLU A 110 6.03 5.94 23.84
C GLU A 110 5.43 4.65 23.25
N ILE A 111 4.84 4.71 22.05
CA ILE A 111 4.33 3.53 21.34
C ILE A 111 5.44 2.51 21.08
N SER A 112 6.61 2.96 20.61
CA SER A 112 7.74 2.07 20.35
C SER A 112 8.29 1.41 21.61
N ARG A 113 8.16 2.07 22.77
CA ARG A 113 8.65 1.56 24.06
C ARG A 113 7.63 0.63 24.72
N ASP A 114 6.36 1.01 24.70
CA ASP A 114 5.31 0.43 25.53
C ASP A 114 4.30 -0.41 24.72
N GLY A 115 4.38 -0.41 23.39
CA GLY A 115 3.60 -1.26 22.48
C GLY A 115 2.11 -0.91 22.38
N ASP A 116 1.28 -1.94 22.15
CA ASP A 116 -0.17 -1.82 21.97
C ASP A 116 -0.88 -1.03 23.08
N PRO A 117 -0.55 -1.17 24.38
CA PRO A 117 -1.16 -0.35 25.43
C PRO A 117 -1.01 1.17 25.22
N ALA A 118 0.15 1.62 24.74
CA ALA A 118 0.38 3.03 24.45
C ALA A 118 -0.33 3.45 23.15
N LEU A 119 -0.35 2.58 22.13
CA LEU A 119 -1.11 2.83 20.92
C LEU A 119 -2.61 2.99 21.24
N ASP A 120 -3.21 2.04 21.96
CA ASP A 120 -4.61 2.05 22.39
C ASP A 120 -4.97 3.31 23.18
N LYS A 121 -4.08 3.76 24.06
CA LYS A 121 -4.24 5.01 24.82
C LYS A 121 -4.45 6.20 23.87
N TYR A 122 -3.63 6.33 22.84
CA TYR A 122 -3.74 7.40 21.86
C TYR A 122 -4.93 7.21 20.90
N LEU A 123 -5.25 5.97 20.54
CA LEU A 123 -6.40 5.66 19.68
C LEU A 123 -7.76 5.98 20.34
N ARG A 124 -7.85 6.04 21.68
CA ARG A 124 -9.09 6.41 22.38
C ARG A 124 -9.44 7.90 22.29
N SER A 125 -8.48 8.76 21.95
CA SER A 125 -8.62 10.22 21.94
C SER A 125 -8.66 10.73 20.51
N ALA A 126 -9.76 11.35 20.09
CA ALA A 126 -9.90 11.86 18.72
C ALA A 126 -8.80 12.86 18.31
N PRO A 127 -8.42 13.84 19.15
CA PRO A 127 -7.31 14.75 18.84
C PRO A 127 -5.95 14.04 18.71
N ASP A 128 -5.70 13.03 19.56
CA ASP A 128 -4.44 12.29 19.52
C ASP A 128 -4.36 11.39 18.26
N ARG A 129 -5.48 10.75 17.89
CA ARG A 129 -5.60 10.04 16.61
C ARG A 129 -5.29 10.97 15.44
N GLU A 130 -5.95 12.13 15.37
CA GLU A 130 -5.75 13.08 14.30
C GLU A 130 -4.27 13.48 14.19
N LEU A 131 -3.64 13.80 15.32
CA LEU A 131 -2.22 14.15 15.37
C LEU A 131 -1.30 13.00 14.95
N LEU A 132 -1.60 11.77 15.37
CA LEU A 132 -0.84 10.58 15.01
C LEU A 132 -0.95 10.31 13.50
N PHE A 133 -2.17 10.31 12.95
CA PHE A 133 -2.44 9.94 11.56
C PHE A 133 -2.22 11.08 10.55
N LYS A 134 -1.96 12.32 11.00
CA LYS A 134 -1.69 13.47 10.11
C LYS A 134 -0.59 13.19 9.07
N ARG A 135 0.44 12.41 9.43
CA ARG A 135 1.52 11.99 8.51
C ARG A 135 1.04 11.11 7.34
N PHE A 136 -0.15 10.55 7.41
CA PHE A 136 -0.79 9.73 6.38
C PHE A 136 -1.86 10.49 5.58
N THR A 137 -1.97 11.82 5.73
CA THR A 137 -3.03 12.62 5.08
C THR A 137 -3.12 12.37 3.56
N ALA A 138 -1.98 12.25 2.88
CA ALA A 138 -1.94 11.96 1.45
C ALA A 138 -2.17 10.47 1.11
N TYR A 139 -1.80 9.56 2.01
CA TYR A 139 -1.98 8.11 1.83
C TYR A 139 -3.45 7.70 1.94
N GLN A 140 -4.22 8.32 2.84
CA GLN A 140 -5.63 7.98 3.10
C GLN A 140 -6.51 7.94 1.83
N PRO A 141 -6.64 9.03 1.04
CA PRO A 141 -7.50 9.01 -0.15
C PRO A 141 -6.98 8.05 -1.23
N PHE A 142 -5.65 7.87 -1.32
CA PHE A 142 -5.04 6.89 -2.22
C PHE A 142 -5.46 5.46 -1.88
N ALA A 143 -5.37 5.08 -0.61
CA ALA A 143 -5.71 3.74 -0.16
C ALA A 143 -7.24 3.48 -0.20
N GLU A 144 -8.05 4.50 0.11
CA GLU A 144 -9.51 4.47 -0.06
C GLU A 144 -9.93 4.20 -1.51
N GLY A 145 -9.21 4.75 -2.49
CA GLY A 145 -9.43 4.47 -3.91
C GLY A 145 -9.37 2.97 -4.27
N TYR A 146 -8.59 2.20 -3.52
CA TYR A 146 -8.47 0.74 -3.66
C TYR A 146 -9.28 -0.05 -2.63
N ARG A 147 -10.23 0.59 -1.94
CA ARG A 147 -11.00 0.00 -0.82
C ARG A 147 -10.10 -0.57 0.28
N CYS A 148 -8.99 0.11 0.55
CA CYS A 148 -8.06 -0.19 1.63
C CYS A 148 -8.01 0.99 2.61
N PRO A 149 -9.14 1.39 3.22
CA PRO A 149 -9.15 2.56 4.10
C PRO A 149 -8.18 2.37 5.25
N LEU A 150 -7.42 3.41 5.56
CA LEU A 150 -6.56 3.41 6.74
C LEU A 150 -7.46 3.44 7.98
N ASP A 151 -7.44 2.38 8.78
CA ASP A 151 -8.21 2.34 10.02
C ASP A 151 -7.58 3.24 11.08
N THR A 152 -8.04 4.49 11.11
CA THR A 152 -7.60 5.47 12.11
C THR A 152 -8.23 5.23 13.48
N THR A 153 -9.22 4.33 13.59
CA THR A 153 -10.05 4.13 14.77
C THR A 153 -9.86 2.78 15.46
N ALA A 154 -9.09 1.86 14.86
CA ALA A 154 -9.02 0.45 15.24
C ALA A 154 -10.40 -0.24 15.27
N ALA A 155 -11.32 0.18 14.40
CA ALA A 155 -12.69 -0.32 14.30
C ALA A 155 -12.96 -1.12 13.02
N LEU A 156 -12.06 -1.06 12.03
CA LEU A 156 -12.19 -1.69 10.72
C LEU A 156 -11.26 -2.90 10.65
N ALA A 157 -11.77 -4.06 11.07
CA ALA A 157 -11.22 -5.35 10.67
C ALA A 157 -12.13 -5.94 9.59
N GLU A 158 -11.94 -5.56 8.34
CA GLU A 158 -12.63 -6.21 7.22
C GLU A 158 -11.80 -7.42 6.74
N GLU A 159 -12.32 -8.63 6.96
CA GLU A 159 -11.76 -9.84 6.37
C GLU A 159 -12.18 -9.95 4.90
N ARG A 160 -11.22 -9.82 3.98
CA ARG A 160 -11.44 -10.24 2.59
C ARG A 160 -11.12 -11.72 2.45
N LEU A 161 -12.17 -12.53 2.31
CA LEU A 161 -12.05 -13.96 2.04
C LEU A 161 -11.67 -14.19 0.56
N ALA A 162 -10.51 -14.78 0.33
CA ALA A 162 -10.14 -15.33 -0.96
C ALA A 162 -10.29 -16.85 -0.91
N GLU A 163 -11.11 -17.44 -1.79
CA GLU A 163 -11.22 -18.89 -1.90
C GLU A 163 -9.92 -19.45 -2.50
N LEU A 164 -9.17 -20.19 -1.69
CA LEU A 164 -7.97 -20.89 -2.12
C LEU A 164 -8.33 -22.12 -2.96
N ALA A 165 -7.45 -22.45 -3.90
CA ALA A 165 -7.54 -23.71 -4.64
C ALA A 165 -7.55 -24.92 -3.68
N PRO A 166 -8.31 -26.00 -4.00
CA PRO A 166 -8.18 -27.25 -3.28
C PRO A 166 -6.72 -27.71 -3.25
N GLY A 167 -6.13 -27.81 -2.06
CA GLY A 167 -4.73 -28.22 -1.84
C GLY A 167 -3.74 -27.09 -1.51
N CYS A 168 -4.17 -25.82 -1.46
CA CYS A 168 -3.33 -24.67 -1.09
C CYS A 168 -3.45 -24.24 0.38
N ALA A 169 -3.92 -25.13 1.27
CA ALA A 169 -3.98 -24.82 2.70
C ALA A 169 -2.55 -24.57 3.25
N PRO A 170 -2.36 -23.55 4.11
CA PRO A 170 -1.08 -23.33 4.76
C PRO A 170 -0.71 -24.59 5.54
N LYS A 171 0.49 -25.12 5.30
CA LYS A 171 1.05 -26.20 6.11
C LYS A 171 1.47 -25.57 7.44
N HIS A 172 0.75 -25.91 8.50
CA HIS A 172 1.12 -25.59 9.88
C HIS A 172 2.42 -26.31 10.29
#